data_AF-A0A3D1U1A8-F1
#
_entry.id   AF-A0A3D1U1A8-F1
#
_cell.length_a   1.000
_cell.length_b   1.000
_cell.length_c   1.000
_cell.angle_alpha   90.00
_cell.angle_beta   90.00
_cell.angle_gamma   90.00
#
_symmetry.space_group_name_H-M   'P 1'
#
loop_
_entity.id
_entity.type
_entity.pdbx_description
1 polymer ?
#
loop_
_entity_poly.entity_id
_entity_poly.type
_entity_poly.pdbx_seq_one_letter_code
_entity_poly.pdbx_strand_id
1 'polypeptide(L)'
;MTALASAEEGEPEAKHETEPWAIEEYRSLNEASRHDDTIAFTIAGVFIPLSLGAVVVAWQSPSLVVPLAVASVLLYGYQLLVLKRLHWFLMIRRERLWTLEAQYGLSHHTLIRDRADATRWPFRMPTLWWWFYIALLLVWLITLVAHRF
;
A
#
# COMPACT_ATOMS: atom_id res chain seq x y z
N MET A 1 52.64 18.58 -16.54
CA MET A 1 52.53 17.16 -16.92
C MET A 1 51.84 16.45 -15.77
N THR A 2 50.51 16.33 -15.84
CA THR A 2 49.69 15.75 -14.78
C THR A 2 49.08 14.49 -15.35
N ALA A 3 49.48 13.32 -14.82
CA ALA A 3 48.99 12.04 -15.27
C ALA A 3 47.50 11.93 -14.94
N LEU A 4 46.67 11.78 -15.98
CA LEU A 4 45.27 11.40 -15.86
C LEU A 4 45.23 9.94 -15.40
N ALA A 5 44.81 9.73 -14.14
CA ALA A 5 44.43 8.43 -13.65
C ALA A 5 43.19 7.99 -14.43
N SER A 6 43.42 7.13 -15.42
CA SER A 6 42.40 6.29 -16.05
C SER A 6 41.73 5.49 -14.95
N ALA A 7 40.51 5.85 -14.58
CA ALA A 7 39.64 4.97 -13.84
C ALA A 7 39.42 3.74 -14.73
N GLU A 8 40.06 2.63 -14.38
CA GLU A 8 39.77 1.33 -14.95
C GLU A 8 38.28 1.08 -14.80
N GLU A 9 37.56 1.08 -15.92
CA GLU A 9 36.25 0.48 -16.05
C GLU A 9 36.44 -1.00 -15.75
N GLY A 10 36.24 -1.38 -14.48
CA GLY A 10 36.12 -2.78 -14.10
C GLY A 10 35.04 -3.41 -14.97
N GLU A 11 35.42 -4.45 -15.72
CA GLU A 11 34.49 -5.28 -16.47
C GLU A 11 33.28 -5.59 -15.58
N PRO A 12 32.03 -5.43 -16.06
CA PRO A 12 30.88 -5.84 -15.29
C PRO A 12 31.03 -7.34 -15.02
N GLU A 13 31.20 -7.66 -13.73
CA GLU A 13 31.31 -9.01 -13.21
C GLU A 13 30.30 -9.92 -13.90
N ALA A 14 30.77 -11.11 -14.29
CA ALA A 14 29.98 -12.13 -14.94
C ALA A 14 28.60 -12.26 -14.28
N LYS A 15 27.55 -11.85 -15.01
CA LYS A 15 26.16 -12.12 -14.63
C LYS A 15 26.07 -13.61 -14.37
N HIS A 16 25.78 -14.00 -13.12
CA HIS A 16 25.56 -15.40 -12.77
C HIS A 16 24.61 -16.02 -13.82
N GLU A 17 24.98 -17.18 -14.36
CA GLU A 17 24.07 -17.94 -15.22
C GLU A 17 22.72 -18.00 -14.52
N THR A 18 21.68 -17.50 -15.17
CA THR A 18 20.39 -17.30 -14.53
C THR A 18 19.83 -18.64 -14.08
N GLU A 19 19.82 -18.87 -12.76
CA GLU A 19 19.38 -20.14 -12.21
C GLU A 19 17.84 -20.26 -12.31
N PRO A 20 17.30 -21.46 -12.62
CA PRO A 20 15.87 -21.65 -12.85
C PRO A 20 15.01 -21.35 -11.60
N TRP A 21 15.55 -21.56 -10.39
CA TRP A 21 14.84 -21.20 -9.16
C TRP A 21 14.72 -19.68 -8.97
N ALA A 22 15.70 -18.90 -9.46
CA ALA A 22 15.68 -17.44 -9.33
C ALA A 22 14.60 -16.82 -10.22
N ILE A 23 14.39 -17.41 -11.41
CA ILE A 23 13.30 -17.02 -12.33
C ILE A 23 11.94 -17.34 -11.69
N GLU A 24 11.79 -18.52 -11.10
CA GLU A 24 10.53 -18.93 -10.46
C GLU A 24 10.22 -18.08 -9.22
N GLU A 25 11.22 -17.84 -8.36
CA GLU A 25 11.08 -16.94 -7.20
C GLU A 25 10.66 -15.54 -7.67
N TYR A 26 11.35 -15.00 -8.67
CA TYR A 26 11.03 -13.69 -9.25
C TYR A 26 9.60 -13.62 -9.81
N ARG A 27 9.15 -14.66 -10.53
CA ARG A 27 7.79 -14.75 -11.06
C ARG A 27 6.76 -14.78 -9.93
N SER A 28 6.98 -15.60 -8.91
CA SER A 28 6.08 -15.73 -7.76
C SER A 28 5.93 -14.41 -6.99
N LEU A 29 7.04 -13.68 -6.79
CA LEU A 29 7.04 -12.38 -6.11
C LEU A 29 6.28 -11.31 -6.90
N ASN A 30 6.41 -11.32 -8.23
CA ASN A 30 5.69 -10.41 -9.11
C ASN A 30 4.18 -10.71 -9.12
N GLU A 31 3.79 -11.99 -9.19
CA GLU A 31 2.38 -12.40 -9.10
C GLU A 31 1.74 -12.05 -7.76
N ALA A 32 2.48 -12.24 -6.67
CA ALA A 32 2.02 -11.87 -5.33
C ALA A 32 1.84 -10.34 -5.18
N SER A 33 2.67 -9.54 -5.86
CA SER A 33 2.54 -8.07 -5.86
C SER A 33 1.26 -7.60 -6.58
N ARG A 34 0.84 -8.29 -7.66
CA ARG A 34 -0.43 -8.02 -8.34
C ARG A 34 -1.66 -8.38 -7.50
N HIS A 35 -1.56 -9.42 -6.68
CA HIS A 35 -2.62 -9.81 -5.77
C HIS A 35 -2.84 -8.78 -4.65
N ASP A 36 -1.79 -8.09 -4.18
CA ASP A 36 -1.91 -7.06 -3.15
C ASP A 36 -2.83 -5.90 -3.58
N ASP A 37 -2.75 -5.46 -4.84
CA ASP A 37 -3.62 -4.41 -5.39
C ASP A 37 -5.10 -4.83 -5.35
N THR A 38 -5.37 -6.11 -5.66
CA THR A 38 -6.72 -6.68 -5.62
C THR A 38 -7.28 -6.74 -4.20
N ILE A 39 -6.42 -7.04 -3.21
CA ILE A 39 -6.81 -7.04 -1.80
C ILE A 39 -7.23 -5.63 -1.36
N ALA A 40 -6.49 -4.60 -1.76
CA ALA A 40 -6.85 -3.21 -1.44
C ALA A 40 -8.23 -2.82 -2.00
N PHE A 41 -8.53 -3.19 -3.26
CA PHE A 41 -9.86 -2.96 -3.85
C PHE A 41 -10.96 -3.77 -3.16
N THR A 42 -10.68 -5.01 -2.78
CA THR A 42 -11.65 -5.87 -2.06
C THR A 42 -12.01 -5.27 -0.70
N ILE A 43 -11.01 -4.79 0.04
CA ILE A 43 -11.23 -4.07 1.29
C ILE A 43 -12.10 -2.83 1.04
N ALA A 44 -11.86 -2.08 -0.03
CA ALA A 44 -12.67 -0.90 -0.40
C ALA A 44 -14.14 -1.25 -0.63
N GLY A 45 -14.36 -2.29 -1.42
CA GLY A 45 -15.69 -2.75 -1.81
C GLY A 45 -16.54 -3.19 -0.63
N VAL A 46 -15.92 -3.59 0.49
CA VAL A 46 -16.63 -3.97 1.72
C VAL A 46 -16.82 -2.78 2.67
N PHE A 47 -15.78 -1.98 2.89
CA PHE A 47 -15.79 -0.94 3.93
C PHE A 47 -16.62 0.29 3.56
N ILE A 48 -16.61 0.71 2.29
CA ILE A 48 -17.38 1.87 1.83
C ILE A 48 -18.89 1.64 2.05
N PRO A 49 -19.51 0.55 1.56
CA PRO A 49 -20.93 0.33 1.79
C PRO A 49 -21.28 0.12 3.26
N LEU A 50 -20.43 -0.53 4.05
CA LEU A 50 -20.64 -0.67 5.50
C LEU A 50 -20.66 0.68 6.22
N SER A 51 -19.73 1.57 5.86
CA SER A 51 -19.62 2.90 6.46
C SER A 51 -20.81 3.78 6.08
N LEU A 52 -21.26 3.73 4.82
CA LEU A 52 -22.47 4.43 4.37
C LEU A 52 -23.73 3.88 5.05
N GLY A 53 -23.85 2.55 5.18
CA GLY A 53 -24.95 1.91 5.89
C GLY A 53 -25.00 2.32 7.36
N ALA A 54 -23.86 2.40 8.04
CA ALA A 54 -23.78 2.87 9.42
C ALA A 54 -24.28 4.31 9.58
N VAL A 55 -23.94 5.22 8.65
CA VAL A 55 -24.43 6.60 8.66
C VAL A 55 -25.95 6.65 8.47
N VAL A 56 -26.49 5.85 7.54
CA VAL A 56 -27.95 5.77 7.30
C VAL A 56 -28.68 5.26 8.55
N VAL A 57 -28.17 4.23 9.21
CA VAL A 57 -28.76 3.70 10.46
C VAL A 57 -28.68 4.74 11.58
N ALA A 58 -27.55 5.44 11.71
CA ALA A 58 -27.38 6.49 12.71
C ALA A 58 -28.40 7.63 12.52
N TRP A 59 -28.73 7.98 11.28
CA TRP A 59 -29.78 8.97 10.97
C TRP A 59 -31.15 8.50 11.46
N GLN A 60 -31.49 7.23 11.21
CA GLN A 60 -32.80 6.67 11.60
C GLN A 60 -32.93 6.44 13.11
N SER A 61 -31.81 6.26 13.81
CA SER A 61 -31.78 5.90 15.23
C SER A 61 -30.70 6.70 15.97
N PRO A 62 -31.03 7.90 16.49
CA PRO A 62 -30.05 8.80 17.11
C PRO A 62 -29.31 8.19 18.30
N SER A 63 -29.94 7.28 19.04
CA SER A 63 -29.32 6.55 20.15
C SER A 63 -28.11 5.69 19.73
N LEU A 64 -28.03 5.35 18.44
CA LEU A 64 -26.96 4.53 17.88
C LEU A 64 -25.81 5.37 17.29
N VAL A 65 -25.91 6.70 17.24
CA VAL A 65 -24.89 7.57 16.63
C VAL A 65 -23.52 7.37 17.28
N VAL A 66 -23.44 7.44 18.61
CA VAL A 66 -22.18 7.28 19.36
C VAL A 66 -21.59 5.88 19.19
N PRO A 67 -22.31 4.76 19.42
CA PRO A 67 -21.73 3.44 19.25
C PRO A 67 -21.32 3.15 17.79
N LEU A 68 -22.07 3.64 16.79
CA LEU A 68 -21.70 3.46 15.38
C LEU A 68 -20.48 4.31 14.98
N ALA A 69 -20.34 5.53 15.52
CA ALA A 69 -19.15 6.34 15.33
C ALA A 69 -17.90 5.65 15.91
N VAL A 70 -17.99 5.13 17.14
CA VAL A 70 -16.90 4.38 17.78
C VAL A 70 -16.56 3.11 16.99
N ALA A 71 -17.57 2.35 16.57
CA ALA A 71 -17.36 1.17 15.74
C ALA A 71 -16.67 1.51 14.42
N SER A 72 -17.04 2.62 13.78
CA SER A 72 -16.41 3.11 12.55
C SER A 72 -14.94 3.46 12.76
N VAL A 73 -14.60 4.13 13.87
CA VAL A 73 -13.21 4.46 14.22
C VAL A 73 -12.37 3.21 14.50
N LEU A 74 -12.93 2.22 15.22
CA LEU A 74 -12.24 0.95 15.47
C LEU A 74 -12.01 0.17 14.18
N LEU A 75 -13.03 0.08 13.34
CA LEU A 75 -12.98 -0.59 12.03
C LEU A 75 -11.91 0.07 11.14
N TYR A 76 -11.86 1.39 11.14
CA TYR A 76 -10.84 2.17 10.45
C TYR A 76 -9.42 1.91 11.00
N GLY A 77 -9.25 1.92 12.32
CA GLY A 77 -7.97 1.62 12.97
C GLY A 77 -7.46 0.22 12.62
N TYR A 78 -8.35 -0.77 12.61
CA TYR A 78 -8.03 -2.13 12.17
C TYR A 78 -7.56 -2.16 10.71
N GLN A 79 -8.26 -1.45 9.82
CA GLN A 79 -7.87 -1.38 8.42
C GLN A 79 -6.49 -0.72 8.22
N LEU A 80 -6.18 0.35 8.96
CA LEU A 80 -4.85 0.95 8.93
C LEU A 80 -3.75 -0.05 9.33
N LEU A 81 -4.01 -0.90 10.33
CA LEU A 81 -3.06 -1.95 10.73
C LEU A 81 -2.88 -3.01 9.63
N VAL A 82 -3.97 -3.44 8.99
CA VAL A 82 -3.91 -4.39 7.86
C VAL A 82 -3.13 -3.79 6.69
N LEU A 83 -3.43 -2.56 6.29
CA LEU A 83 -2.73 -1.89 5.19
C LEU A 83 -1.26 -1.64 5.51
N LYS A 84 -0.93 -1.25 6.75
CA LYS A 84 0.47 -1.14 7.21
C LYS A 84 1.20 -2.48 7.09
N ARG A 85 0.55 -3.58 7.50
CA ARG A 85 1.11 -4.92 7.42
C ARG A 85 1.33 -5.36 5.96
N LEU A 86 0.36 -5.12 5.07
CA LEU A 86 0.49 -5.39 3.64
C LEU A 86 1.64 -4.59 3.02
N HIS A 87 1.73 -3.30 3.36
CA HIS A 87 2.81 -2.43 2.89
C HIS A 87 4.19 -2.94 3.35
N TRP A 88 4.32 -3.39 4.60
CA TRP A 88 5.55 -4.00 5.10
C TRP A 88 5.97 -5.23 4.29
N PHE A 89 5.04 -6.16 4.02
CA PHE A 89 5.32 -7.32 3.18
C PHE A 89 5.67 -6.95 1.73
N LEU A 90 5.01 -5.94 1.17
CA LEU A 90 5.30 -5.43 -0.17
C LEU A 90 6.71 -4.83 -0.24
N MET A 91 7.15 -4.12 0.80
CA MET A 91 8.51 -3.58 0.87
C MET A 91 9.57 -4.68 0.87
N ILE A 92 9.39 -5.72 1.71
CA ILE A 92 10.31 -6.88 1.75
C ILE A 92 10.36 -7.58 0.38
N ARG A 93 9.20 -7.81 -0.26
CA ARG A 93 9.14 -8.47 -1.57
C ARG A 93 9.82 -7.64 -2.66
N ARG A 94 9.66 -6.31 -2.65
CA ARG A 94 10.34 -5.40 -3.58
C ARG A 94 11.86 -5.43 -3.41
N GLU A 95 12.33 -5.44 -2.16
CA GLU A 95 13.76 -5.54 -1.87
C GLU A 95 14.34 -6.86 -2.42
N ARG A 96 13.63 -7.97 -2.23
CA ARG A 96 14.03 -9.27 -2.80
C ARG A 96 14.02 -9.27 -4.33
N LEU A 97 13.02 -8.68 -4.97
CA LEU A 97 12.97 -8.52 -6.42
C LEU A 97 14.18 -7.74 -6.93
N TRP A 98 14.52 -6.60 -6.30
CA TRP A 98 15.71 -5.81 -6.68
C TRP A 98 17.01 -6.58 -6.53
N THR A 99 17.11 -7.41 -5.51
CA THR A 99 18.28 -8.26 -5.28
C THR A 99 18.43 -9.28 -6.41
N LEU A 100 17.34 -9.94 -6.80
CA LEU A 100 17.33 -10.89 -7.92
C LEU A 100 17.65 -10.21 -9.26
N GLU A 101 17.17 -8.99 -9.49
CA GLU A 101 17.51 -8.22 -10.71
C GLU A 101 18.99 -7.85 -10.78
N ALA A 102 19.55 -7.36 -9.67
CA ALA A 102 20.96 -6.98 -9.60
C ALA A 102 21.89 -8.18 -9.78
N GLN A 103 21.54 -9.33 -9.20
CA GLN A 103 22.39 -10.54 -9.22
C GLN A 103 22.30 -11.32 -10.54
N TYR A 104 21.12 -11.42 -11.14
CA TYR A 104 20.88 -12.29 -12.30
C TYR A 104 20.58 -11.53 -13.60
N GLY A 105 20.63 -10.19 -13.57
CA GLY A 105 20.38 -9.36 -14.74
C GLY A 105 18.95 -9.46 -15.29
N LEU A 106 18.00 -9.86 -14.44
CA LEU A 106 16.57 -9.89 -14.78
C LEU A 106 16.05 -8.46 -14.93
N SER A 107 15.28 -8.17 -15.98
CA SER A 107 14.75 -6.82 -16.22
C SER A 107 13.23 -6.78 -16.08
N HIS A 108 12.71 -6.01 -15.12
CA HIS A 108 11.28 -5.68 -15.07
C HIS A 108 10.91 -4.62 -16.12
N HIS A 109 9.73 -4.79 -16.73
CA HIS A 109 9.19 -3.81 -17.67
C HIS A 109 8.36 -2.67 -17.05
N THR A 110 7.96 -2.70 -15.76
CA THR A 110 6.92 -1.74 -15.32
C THR A 110 6.87 -1.21 -13.89
N LEU A 111 7.71 -1.61 -12.91
CA LEU A 111 7.44 -1.19 -11.51
C LEU A 111 8.63 -0.80 -10.63
N ILE A 112 9.85 -0.74 -11.17
CA ILE A 112 11.08 -0.58 -10.36
C ILE A 112 11.78 0.77 -10.57
N ARG A 113 11.22 1.67 -11.39
CA ARG A 113 11.87 2.97 -11.63
C ARG A 113 11.73 3.96 -10.47
N ASP A 114 10.74 3.82 -9.60
CA ASP A 114 10.50 4.80 -8.53
C ASP A 114 10.97 4.32 -7.15
N ARG A 115 12.30 4.16 -7.02
CA ARG A 115 13.00 3.96 -5.73
C ARG A 115 12.72 5.08 -4.71
N ALA A 116 12.36 6.27 -5.20
CA ALA A 116 12.14 7.48 -4.39
C ALA A 116 10.71 7.62 -3.84
N ASP A 117 9.76 6.87 -4.38
CA ASP A 117 8.34 7.05 -4.07
C ASP A 117 7.78 6.03 -3.07
N ALA A 118 8.44 4.88 -2.92
CA ALA A 118 7.97 3.80 -2.05
C ALA A 118 8.17 4.10 -0.55
N THR A 119 9.08 5.01 -0.19
CA THR A 119 9.47 5.31 1.20
C THR A 119 8.52 6.24 1.95
N ARG A 120 7.50 6.82 1.31
CA ARG A 120 6.57 7.77 1.96
C ARG A 120 5.26 7.12 2.37
N TRP A 121 5.33 6.10 3.23
CA TRP A 121 4.18 5.68 4.03
C TRP A 121 3.94 6.73 5.13
N PRO A 122 2.71 7.25 5.36
CA PRO A 122 1.41 6.82 4.83
C PRO A 122 0.88 7.64 3.64
N PHE A 123 1.66 8.57 3.09
CA PHE A 123 1.20 9.59 2.14
C PHE A 123 0.86 9.08 0.72
N ARG A 124 1.04 7.77 0.45
CA ARG A 124 0.65 7.11 -0.81
C ARG A 124 -0.46 6.05 -0.67
N MET A 125 -1.28 6.09 0.38
CA MET A 125 -2.65 5.58 0.18
C MET A 125 -3.25 6.34 -1.03
N PRO A 126 -4.04 5.71 -1.91
CA PRO A 126 -4.62 6.43 -3.03
C PRO A 126 -5.33 7.63 -2.43
N THR A 127 -4.95 8.84 -2.83
CA THR A 127 -5.36 10.11 -2.18
C THR A 127 -6.86 10.16 -1.89
N LEU A 128 -7.66 9.54 -2.76
CA LEU A 128 -9.09 9.33 -2.64
C LEU A 128 -9.53 8.68 -1.30
N TRP A 129 -8.79 7.71 -0.77
CA TRP A 129 -9.12 7.07 0.50
C TRP A 129 -8.96 8.00 1.67
N TRP A 130 -7.88 8.79 1.69
CA TRP A 130 -7.65 9.76 2.75
C TRP A 130 -8.76 10.80 2.79
N TRP A 131 -9.16 11.29 1.62
CA TRP A 131 -10.30 12.19 1.48
C TRP A 131 -11.62 11.53 1.87
N PHE A 132 -11.84 10.26 1.54
CA PHE A 132 -13.02 9.52 1.98
C PHE A 132 -13.11 9.44 3.50
N TYR A 133 -12.01 9.12 4.20
CA TYR A 133 -12.02 9.05 5.67
C TYR A 133 -12.18 10.42 6.32
N ILE A 134 -11.55 11.45 5.78
CA ILE A 134 -11.76 12.83 6.24
C ILE A 134 -13.24 13.20 6.06
N ALA A 135 -13.83 12.90 4.90
CA ALA A 135 -15.25 13.12 4.65
C ALA A 135 -16.14 12.33 5.63
N LEU A 136 -15.83 11.06 5.89
CA LEU A 136 -16.57 10.22 6.83
C LEU A 136 -16.49 10.76 8.27
N LEU A 137 -15.31 11.22 8.71
CA LEU A 137 -15.13 11.86 10.01
C LEU A 137 -15.91 13.17 10.11
N LEU A 138 -15.91 13.98 9.04
CA LEU A 138 -16.72 15.21 8.98
C LEU A 138 -18.21 14.89 9.05
N VAL A 139 -18.67 13.85 8.35
CA VAL A 139 -20.07 13.37 8.45
C VAL A 139 -20.40 12.98 9.89
N TRP A 140 -19.56 12.17 10.55
CA TRP A 140 -19.78 11.81 11.95
C TRP A 140 -19.80 13.03 12.89
N LEU A 141 -18.91 14.00 12.67
CA LEU A 141 -18.89 15.25 13.44
C LEU A 141 -20.20 16.03 13.26
N ILE A 142 -20.68 16.19 12.03
CA ILE A 142 -21.93 16.87 11.71
C ILE A 142 -23.11 16.13 12.35
N THR A 143 -23.18 14.80 12.21
CA THR A 143 -24.24 13.97 12.80
C THR A 143 -24.25 14.07 14.33
N LEU A 144 -23.09 14.08 14.97
CA LEU A 144 -22.97 14.26 16.43
C LEU A 144 -23.42 15.64 16.89
N VAL A 145 -23.08 16.70 16.15
CA VAL A 145 -23.52 18.06 16.45
C VAL A 145 -25.03 18.18 16.27
N ALA A 146 -25.58 17.66 15.16
CA ALA A 146 -27.00 17.73 14.83
C ALA A 146 -27.91 17.00 15.83
N HIS A 147 -27.40 15.99 16.53
CA HIS A 147 -28.16 15.23 17.54
C HIS A 147 -27.88 15.64 18.99
N ARG A 148 -26.99 16.61 19.23
CA ARG A 148 -26.79 17.22 20.55
C ARG A 148 -27.62 18.49 20.79
N PHE A 149 -28.24 19.01 19.74
CA PHE A 149 -29.22 20.10 19.78
C PHE A 149 -30.61 19.56 19.40
#